data_AF-A0A841EZV8-F1
#
_entry.id   AF-A0A841EZV8-F1
#
_cell.length_a   1.000
_cell.length_b   1.000
_cell.length_c   1.000
_cell.angle_alpha   90.00
_cell.angle_beta   90.00
_cell.angle_gamma   90.00
#
_symmetry.space_group_name_H-M   'P 1'
#
loop_
_entity.id
_entity.type
_entity.pdbx_description
1 polymer ?
#
loop_
_entity_poly.entity_id
_entity_poly.type
_entity_poly.pdbx_seq_one_letter_code
_entity_poly.pdbx_strand_id
1 'polypeptide(L)'
;MGAAVLVNLAVFMWFLVGATSNFQRSLDLVGMPIMLLCGILSLMINMISIVVLIRKWNSQLSISTMIYGVIFIFILIFCTPAFINALEHTVKPEQVESDPFSRTSDQKYAYNLVIINMSQRNNQVNLIVKKVSDPAVKKTIPLDLDAKEIAALTTGPGSDWQWTVLEPTEKPEIYKLTTTEKLGIHKVYMIDIAEGDILRNEVSVK
;
A
#
# COMPACT_ATOMS: atom_id res chain seq x y z
N MET A 1 32.93 6.94 -25.31
CA MET A 1 32.38 8.05 -24.50
C MET A 1 30.86 7.96 -24.37
N GLY A 2 30.10 7.83 -25.46
CA GLY A 2 28.63 7.71 -25.41
C GLY A 2 28.11 6.51 -24.62
N ALA A 3 28.74 5.33 -24.74
CA ALA A 3 28.29 4.12 -24.04
C ALA A 3 28.32 4.24 -22.50
N ALA A 4 29.37 4.86 -21.94
CA ALA A 4 29.50 5.01 -20.48
C ALA A 4 28.46 5.99 -19.90
N VAL A 5 28.15 7.07 -20.64
CA VAL A 5 27.09 8.02 -20.26
C VAL A 5 25.73 7.34 -20.32
N LEU A 6 25.46 6.54 -21.35
CA LEU A 6 24.21 5.81 -21.48
C LEU A 6 24.01 4.77 -20.37
N VAL A 7 25.06 4.06 -19.99
CA VAL A 7 25.01 3.09 -18.87
C VAL A 7 24.72 3.79 -17.55
N ASN A 8 25.41 4.90 -17.25
CA ASN A 8 25.16 5.67 -16.03
C ASN A 8 23.75 6.27 -15.99
N LEU A 9 23.25 6.77 -17.13
CA LEU A 9 21.88 7.25 -17.26
C LEU A 9 20.88 6.12 -17.04
N ALA A 10 21.12 4.93 -17.61
CA ALA A 10 20.25 3.77 -17.44
C ALA A 10 20.22 3.29 -15.98
N VAL A 11 21.37 3.26 -15.29
CA VAL A 11 21.45 2.92 -13.86
C VAL A 11 20.72 3.94 -13.00
N PHE A 12 20.86 5.23 -13.30
CA PHE A 12 20.14 6.30 -12.60
C PHE A 12 18.63 6.22 -12.81
N MET A 13 18.18 5.99 -14.05
CA MET A 13 16.76 5.80 -14.37
C MET A 13 16.20 4.53 -13.70
N TRP A 14 16.95 3.43 -13.72
CA TRP A 14 16.58 2.20 -13.01
C TRP A 14 16.43 2.44 -11.50
N PHE A 15 17.37 3.18 -10.89
CA PHE A 15 17.30 3.56 -9.48
C PHE A 15 16.08 4.45 -9.18
N LEU A 16 15.83 5.47 -9.98
CA LEU A 16 14.66 6.35 -9.83
C LEU A 16 13.35 5.57 -9.91
N VAL A 17 13.21 4.72 -10.94
CA VAL A 17 11.99 3.92 -11.14
C VAL A 17 11.81 2.91 -9.99
N GLY A 18 12.87 2.21 -9.58
CA GLY A 18 12.80 1.25 -8.47
C GLY A 18 12.55 1.89 -7.10
N ALA A 19 13.10 3.08 -6.85
CA ALA A 19 12.86 3.80 -5.61
C ALA A 19 11.43 4.35 -5.55
N THR A 20 10.91 4.86 -6.67
CA THR A 20 9.54 5.42 -6.75
C THR A 20 8.46 4.34 -6.83
N SER A 21 8.74 3.14 -7.31
CA SER A 21 7.77 2.03 -7.35
C SER A 21 7.33 1.55 -5.97
N ASN A 22 8.16 1.75 -4.94
CA ASN A 22 7.85 1.35 -3.57
C ASN A 22 6.99 2.38 -2.82
N PHE A 23 6.68 3.54 -3.40
CA PHE A 23 5.84 4.54 -2.75
C PHE A 23 4.38 4.08 -2.72
N GLN A 24 3.95 3.61 -1.55
CA GLN A 24 2.56 3.21 -1.29
C GLN A 24 1.64 4.38 -0.94
N ARG A 25 2.18 5.57 -0.64
CA ARG A 25 1.43 6.81 -0.32
C ARG A 25 1.99 7.99 -1.12
N SER A 26 1.17 8.99 -1.45
CA SER A 26 1.60 10.21 -2.19
C SER A 26 2.62 11.06 -1.45
N LEU A 27 2.73 10.85 -0.13
CA LEU A 27 3.76 11.38 0.76
C LEU A 27 4.34 10.20 1.56
N ASP A 28 5.18 9.40 0.91
CA ASP A 28 6.01 8.45 1.64
C ASP A 28 7.12 9.21 2.37
N LEU A 29 6.82 9.61 3.62
CA LEU A 29 7.67 10.43 4.47
C LEU A 29 9.03 9.75 4.78
N VAL A 30 9.11 8.43 4.65
CA VAL A 30 10.33 7.65 4.92
C VAL A 30 11.07 7.31 3.64
N GLY A 31 10.33 6.94 2.58
CA GLY A 31 10.93 6.64 1.28
C GLY A 31 11.57 7.85 0.61
N MET A 32 10.96 9.04 0.73
CA MET A 32 11.43 10.25 0.06
C MET A 32 12.81 10.74 0.56
N PRO A 33 13.09 10.85 1.88
CA PRO A 33 14.43 11.20 2.36
C PRO A 33 15.51 10.22 1.96
N ILE A 34 15.20 8.91 1.97
CA ILE A 34 16.16 7.85 1.59
C ILE A 34 16.49 7.93 0.10
N MET A 35 15.47 8.09 -0.75
CA MET A 35 15.66 8.30 -2.19
C MET A 35 16.49 9.56 -2.46
N LEU A 36 16.24 10.65 -1.73
CA LEU A 36 16.95 11.91 -1.90
C LEU A 36 18.41 11.80 -1.45
N LEU A 37 18.68 11.16 -0.31
CA LEU A 37 20.03 10.92 0.19
C LEU A 37 20.82 10.01 -0.75
N CYS A 38 20.29 8.82 -1.06
CA CYS A 38 20.96 7.85 -1.94
C CYS A 38 21.05 8.34 -3.39
N GLY A 39 20.02 9.05 -3.88
CA GLY A 39 20.00 9.60 -5.23
C GLY A 39 21.02 10.72 -5.43
N ILE A 40 21.15 11.64 -4.46
CA ILE A 40 22.18 12.68 -4.51
C ILE A 40 23.58 12.07 -4.45
N LEU A 41 23.82 11.10 -3.56
CA LEU A 41 25.12 10.39 -3.50
C LEU A 41 25.44 9.69 -4.82
N SER A 42 24.47 8.99 -5.42
CA SER A 42 24.64 8.32 -6.72
C SER A 42 24.92 9.29 -7.86
N LEU A 43 24.24 10.44 -7.90
CA LEU A 43 24.52 11.51 -8.88
C LEU A 43 25.91 12.10 -8.72
N MET A 44 26.35 12.39 -7.49
CA MET A 44 27.70 12.89 -7.22
C MET A 44 28.76 11.90 -7.71
N ILE A 45 28.57 10.61 -7.48
CA ILE A 45 29.48 9.55 -7.92
C ILE A 45 29.52 9.46 -9.44
N ASN A 46 28.37 9.52 -10.11
CA ASN A 46 28.29 9.53 -11.57
C ASN A 46 29.05 10.72 -12.17
N MET A 47 28.90 11.91 -11.60
CA MET A 47 29.63 13.11 -12.02
C MET A 47 31.14 12.94 -11.86
N ILE A 48 31.61 12.40 -10.73
CA ILE A 48 33.04 12.12 -10.49
C ILE A 48 33.56 11.08 -11.50
N SER A 49 32.82 10.00 -11.74
CA SER A 49 33.17 8.95 -12.70
C SER A 49 33.32 9.49 -14.12
N ILE A 50 32.37 10.34 -14.55
CA ILE A 50 32.41 11.01 -15.86
C ILE A 50 33.63 11.94 -15.94
N VAL A 51 33.89 12.75 -14.92
CA VAL A 51 35.06 13.65 -14.88
C VAL A 51 36.38 12.86 -14.98
N VAL A 52 36.49 11.73 -14.28
CA VAL A 52 37.68 10.85 -14.33
C VAL A 52 37.84 10.24 -15.73
N LEU A 53 36.75 9.74 -16.33
CA LEU A 53 36.75 9.17 -17.69
C LEU A 53 37.11 10.21 -18.76
N ILE A 54 36.65 11.46 -18.61
CA ILE A 54 37.02 12.57 -19.50
C ILE A 54 38.50 12.92 -19.33
N ARG A 55 38.99 12.97 -18.08
CA ARG A 55 40.35 13.47 -17.80
C ARG A 55 41.47 12.50 -18.15
N LYS A 56 41.27 11.18 -18.18
CA LYS A 56 42.38 10.25 -18.43
C LYS A 56 41.91 8.86 -18.92
N TRP A 57 41.86 8.68 -20.24
CA TRP A 57 42.00 7.34 -20.85
C TRP A 57 43.49 7.00 -21.13
N ASN A 58 44.43 7.93 -20.96
CA ASN A 58 45.83 7.74 -21.38
C ASN A 58 46.87 7.82 -20.25
N SER A 59 46.57 7.33 -19.05
CA SER A 59 47.60 7.18 -18.03
C SER A 59 47.31 6.01 -17.10
N GLN A 60 48.39 5.28 -16.81
CA GLN A 60 48.54 4.40 -15.64
C GLN A 60 47.67 4.89 -14.48
N LEU A 61 46.77 4.02 -14.02
CA LEU A 61 45.92 4.22 -12.86
C LEU A 61 46.75 4.83 -11.72
N SER A 62 46.49 6.10 -11.40
CA SER A 62 47.22 6.76 -10.33
C SER A 62 46.74 6.22 -8.99
N ILE A 63 47.61 6.22 -7.99
CA ILE A 63 47.28 5.82 -6.62
C ILE A 63 46.01 6.52 -6.11
N SER A 64 45.75 7.77 -6.54
CA SER A 64 44.53 8.50 -6.17
C SER A 64 43.24 7.83 -6.65
N THR A 65 43.21 7.27 -7.87
CA THR A 65 42.01 6.60 -8.40
C THR A 65 41.72 5.29 -7.65
N MET A 66 42.76 4.61 -7.16
CA MET A 66 42.60 3.43 -6.32
C MET A 66 42.02 3.80 -4.95
N ILE A 67 42.51 4.90 -4.35
CA ILE A 67 42.00 5.40 -3.07
C ILE A 67 40.51 5.79 -3.17
N TYR A 68 40.11 6.50 -4.24
CA TYR A 68 38.70 6.85 -4.43
C TYR A 68 37.80 5.61 -4.64
N GLY A 69 38.30 4.59 -5.35
CA GLY A 69 37.58 3.32 -5.52
C GLY A 69 37.40 2.55 -4.21
N VAL A 70 38.41 2.54 -3.35
CA VAL A 70 38.33 1.91 -2.02
C VAL A 70 37.36 2.65 -1.11
N ILE A 71 37.41 3.99 -1.07
CA ILE A 71 36.46 4.82 -0.33
C ILE A 71 35.03 4.56 -0.82
N PHE A 72 34.84 4.40 -2.13
CA PHE A 72 33.54 4.08 -2.73
C PHE A 72 32.98 2.73 -2.25
N ILE A 73 33.80 1.67 -2.25
CA ILE A 73 33.40 0.36 -1.75
C ILE A 73 33.01 0.45 -0.26
N PHE A 74 33.78 1.20 0.54
CA PHE A 74 33.47 1.41 1.96
C PHE A 74 32.15 2.16 2.18
N ILE A 75 31.87 3.21 1.40
CA ILE A 75 30.60 3.95 1.48
C ILE A 75 29.43 3.03 1.11
N LEU A 76 29.56 2.23 0.05
CA LEU A 76 28.51 1.27 -0.31
C LEU A 76 28.25 0.26 0.80
N ILE A 77 29.30 -0.34 1.36
CA ILE A 77 29.19 -1.29 2.49
C ILE A 77 28.54 -0.62 3.70
N PHE A 78 28.88 0.64 3.99
CA PHE A 78 28.31 1.38 5.12
C PHE A 78 26.84 1.79 4.89
N CYS A 79 26.43 2.01 3.63
CA CYS A 79 25.04 2.29 3.26
C CYS A 79 24.17 1.03 3.22
N THR A 80 24.74 -0.16 3.02
CA THR A 80 23.98 -1.43 2.92
C THR A 80 23.11 -1.71 4.15
N PRO A 81 23.59 -1.59 5.41
CA PRO A 81 22.74 -1.79 6.59
C PRO A 81 21.57 -0.81 6.65
N ALA A 82 21.79 0.46 6.32
CA ALA A 82 20.72 1.46 6.30
C ALA A 82 19.68 1.14 5.21
N PHE A 83 20.12 0.63 4.07
CA PHE A 83 19.23 0.20 2.98
C PHE A 83 18.44 -1.06 3.34
N ILE A 84 19.09 -2.09 3.93
CA ILE A 84 18.40 -3.31 4.38
C ILE A 84 17.38 -2.97 5.46
N ASN A 85 17.76 -2.16 6.44
CA ASN A 85 16.88 -1.76 7.54
C ASN A 85 15.69 -0.93 7.03
N ALA A 86 15.94 -0.05 6.04
CA ALA A 86 14.87 0.66 5.36
C ALA A 86 13.93 -0.29 4.61
N LEU A 87 14.46 -1.32 3.94
CA LEU A 87 13.67 -2.35 3.24
C LEU A 87 12.81 -3.17 4.21
N GLU A 88 13.38 -3.59 5.33
CA GLU A 88 12.69 -4.34 6.38
C GLU A 88 11.58 -3.52 7.03
N HIS A 89 11.76 -2.20 7.16
CA HIS A 89 10.77 -1.30 7.75
C HIS A 89 9.81 -0.64 6.74
N THR A 90 10.05 -0.75 5.42
CA THR A 90 9.08 -0.27 4.40
C THR A 90 7.91 -1.23 4.22
N VAL A 91 8.10 -2.52 4.50
CA VAL A 91 7.00 -3.48 4.57
C VAL A 91 6.26 -3.24 5.88
N LYS A 92 5.43 -2.19 5.91
CA LYS A 92 4.49 -2.00 7.01
C LYS A 92 3.58 -3.23 7.04
N PRO A 93 3.42 -3.89 8.21
CA PRO A 93 2.46 -4.98 8.33
C PRO A 93 1.08 -4.47 7.92
N GLU A 94 0.29 -5.34 7.28
CA GLU A 94 -1.06 -4.99 6.87
C GLU A 94 -1.84 -4.44 8.06
N GLN A 95 -2.30 -3.20 7.93
CA GLN A 95 -3.13 -2.60 8.96
C GLN A 95 -4.56 -3.03 8.70
N VAL A 96 -5.04 -3.97 9.50
CA VAL A 96 -6.40 -4.51 9.41
C VAL A 96 -7.23 -3.88 10.51
N GLU A 97 -8.26 -3.15 10.12
CA GLU A 97 -9.28 -2.62 11.02
C GLU A 97 -10.63 -3.26 10.70
N SER A 98 -11.39 -3.62 11.72
CA SER A 98 -12.66 -4.31 11.55
C SER A 98 -13.70 -3.86 12.56
N ASP A 99 -14.95 -3.76 12.14
CA ASP A 99 -16.05 -3.56 13.08
C ASP A 99 -16.42 -4.88 13.80
N PRO A 100 -17.18 -4.80 14.91
CA PRO A 100 -17.68 -5.96 15.64
C PRO A 100 -18.59 -6.82 14.77
N PHE A 101 -18.56 -8.14 15.01
CA PHE A 101 -19.49 -9.06 14.36
C PHE A 101 -20.94 -8.72 14.70
N SER A 102 -21.71 -8.52 13.65
CA SER A 102 -23.12 -8.19 13.69
C SER A 102 -23.93 -9.35 13.10
N ARG A 103 -25.22 -9.41 13.42
CA ARG A 103 -26.13 -10.42 12.86
C ARG A 103 -27.18 -9.76 12.00
N THR A 104 -27.55 -10.42 10.92
CA THR A 104 -28.70 -10.01 10.11
C THR A 104 -29.98 -10.12 10.94
N SER A 105 -31.00 -9.31 10.60
CA SER A 105 -32.27 -9.31 11.34
C SER A 105 -33.02 -10.65 11.25
N ASP A 106 -32.81 -11.41 10.17
CA ASP A 106 -33.31 -12.78 10.00
C ASP A 106 -32.46 -13.86 10.68
N GLN A 107 -31.38 -13.47 11.37
CA GLN A 107 -30.45 -14.32 12.12
C GLN A 107 -29.76 -15.42 11.30
N LYS A 108 -29.79 -15.36 9.97
CA LYS A 108 -29.14 -16.37 9.11
C LYS A 108 -27.64 -16.18 9.00
N TYR A 109 -27.17 -14.93 9.04
CA TYR A 109 -25.78 -14.59 8.79
C TYR A 109 -25.20 -13.72 9.93
N ALA A 110 -23.94 -13.96 10.22
CA ALA A 110 -23.08 -13.06 10.98
C ALA A 110 -22.11 -12.38 10.01
N TYR A 111 -21.90 -11.08 10.15
CA TYR A 111 -21.08 -10.30 9.24
C TYR A 111 -20.27 -9.24 9.97
N ASN A 112 -19.18 -8.80 9.34
CA ASN A 112 -18.42 -7.63 9.76
C ASN A 112 -17.69 -7.02 8.55
N LEU A 113 -17.44 -5.72 8.60
CA LEU A 113 -16.64 -5.00 7.63
C LEU A 113 -15.17 -5.04 8.05
N VAL A 114 -14.29 -5.35 7.10
CA VAL A 114 -12.84 -5.36 7.29
C VAL A 114 -12.21 -4.39 6.29
N ILE A 115 -11.48 -3.42 6.81
CA ILE A 115 -10.71 -2.44 6.04
C ILE A 115 -9.24 -2.81 6.19
N ILE A 116 -8.56 -2.99 5.06
CA ILE A 116 -7.15 -3.33 5.00
C ILE A 116 -6.40 -2.14 4.41
N ASN A 117 -5.32 -1.73 5.06
CA ASN A 117 -4.40 -0.70 4.60
C ASN A 117 -5.10 0.62 4.23
N MET A 118 -6.03 1.08 5.07
CA MET A 118 -6.91 2.23 4.84
C MET A 118 -6.19 3.46 4.23
N SER A 119 -4.97 3.75 4.68
CA SER A 119 -4.20 4.93 4.27
C SER A 119 -3.16 4.70 3.17
N GLN A 120 -3.14 3.51 2.56
CA GLN A 120 -2.22 3.10 1.51
C GLN A 120 -2.94 2.94 0.15
N ARG A 121 -2.19 2.91 -0.95
CA ARG A 121 -2.74 2.76 -2.31
C ARG A 121 -3.35 1.37 -2.57
N ASN A 122 -2.86 0.35 -1.88
CA ASN A 122 -3.38 -1.02 -1.88
C ASN A 122 -4.47 -1.20 -0.80
N ASN A 123 -5.29 -0.17 -0.56
CA ASN A 123 -6.42 -0.28 0.35
C ASN A 123 -7.45 -1.27 -0.20
N GLN A 124 -8.11 -1.98 0.70
CA GLN A 124 -9.20 -2.89 0.36
C GLN A 124 -10.26 -2.83 1.43
N VAL A 125 -11.53 -2.93 1.03
CA VAL A 125 -12.66 -3.03 1.95
C VAL A 125 -13.41 -4.30 1.61
N ASN A 126 -13.55 -5.18 2.59
CA ASN A 126 -14.15 -6.48 2.41
C ASN A 126 -15.27 -6.66 3.43
N LEU A 127 -16.43 -7.11 2.97
CA LEU A 127 -17.49 -7.64 3.81
C LEU A 127 -17.21 -9.12 4.06
N ILE A 128 -17.02 -9.50 5.32
CA ILE A 128 -16.91 -10.90 5.70
C ILE A 128 -18.28 -11.36 6.16
N VAL A 129 -18.78 -12.43 5.53
CA VAL A 129 -20.08 -13.01 5.83
C VAL A 129 -19.92 -14.48 6.21
N LYS A 130 -20.62 -14.90 7.25
CA LYS A 130 -20.56 -16.24 7.82
C LYS A 130 -21.97 -16.73 8.10
N LYS A 131 -22.29 -17.96 7.70
CA LYS A 131 -23.59 -18.57 8.08
C LYS A 131 -23.59 -18.86 9.57
N VAL A 132 -24.70 -18.57 10.24
CA VAL A 132 -24.86 -18.93 11.67
C VAL A 132 -24.97 -20.45 11.84
N SER A 133 -25.60 -21.14 10.88
CA SER A 133 -25.75 -22.60 10.88
C SER A 133 -24.45 -23.36 10.55
N ASP A 134 -23.59 -22.79 9.69
CA ASP A 134 -22.30 -23.38 9.33
C ASP A 134 -21.18 -22.35 9.54
N PRO A 135 -20.57 -22.35 10.73
CA PRO A 135 -19.58 -21.36 11.07
C PRO A 135 -18.21 -21.57 10.39
N ALA A 136 -17.99 -22.68 9.69
CA ALA A 136 -16.73 -22.95 9.02
C ALA A 136 -16.65 -22.22 7.66
N VAL A 137 -17.80 -22.02 7.01
CA VAL A 137 -17.86 -21.36 5.70
C VAL A 137 -17.91 -19.84 5.89
N LYS A 138 -16.80 -19.18 5.55
CA LYS A 138 -16.68 -17.72 5.47
C LYS A 138 -16.62 -17.30 4.01
N LYS A 139 -17.38 -16.26 3.67
CA LYS A 139 -17.31 -15.59 2.37
C LYS A 139 -16.72 -14.20 2.56
N THR A 140 -15.84 -13.82 1.66
CA THR A 140 -15.23 -12.50 1.58
C THR A 140 -15.75 -11.84 0.32
N ILE A 141 -16.48 -10.74 0.49
CA ILE A 141 -17.09 -9.99 -0.61
C ILE A 141 -16.37 -8.65 -0.70
N PRO A 142 -15.59 -8.39 -1.76
CA PRO A 142 -14.92 -7.10 -1.92
C PRO A 142 -15.95 -6.01 -2.18
N LEU A 143 -15.81 -4.89 -1.49
CA LEU A 143 -16.66 -3.71 -1.68
C LEU A 143 -15.90 -2.64 -2.47
N ASP A 144 -16.58 -2.05 -3.44
CA ASP A 144 -16.08 -0.87 -4.16
C ASP A 144 -16.25 0.39 -3.29
N LEU A 145 -15.39 0.49 -2.28
CA LEU A 145 -15.35 1.55 -1.29
C LEU A 145 -13.92 2.04 -1.16
N ASP A 146 -13.61 3.21 -1.74
CA ASP A 146 -12.28 3.79 -1.59
C ASP A 146 -12.09 4.23 -0.13
N ALA A 147 -11.12 3.62 0.56
CA ALA A 147 -10.84 3.96 1.95
C ALA A 147 -10.40 5.43 2.14
N LYS A 148 -10.05 6.15 1.06
CA LYS A 148 -9.81 7.60 1.07
C LYS A 148 -11.08 8.43 1.26
N GLU A 149 -12.24 7.90 0.89
CA GLU A 149 -13.52 8.59 1.10
C GLU A 149 -13.96 8.54 2.57
N ILE A 150 -13.44 7.59 3.34
CA ILE A 150 -13.73 7.41 4.76
C ILE A 150 -13.12 8.57 5.54
N ALA A 151 -13.94 9.56 5.91
CA ALA A 151 -13.49 10.78 6.58
C ALA A 151 -13.05 10.54 8.03
N ALA A 152 -13.70 9.62 8.74
CA ALA A 152 -13.38 9.26 10.12
C ALA A 152 -13.93 7.87 10.46
N LEU A 153 -13.09 7.02 11.04
CA LEU A 153 -13.53 5.77 11.67
C LEU A 153 -13.93 6.05 13.11
N THR A 154 -15.23 6.04 13.37
CA THR A 154 -15.73 6.13 14.74
C THR A 154 -15.78 4.73 15.34
N THR A 155 -14.89 4.47 16.31
CA THR A 155 -14.89 3.25 17.13
C THR A 155 -15.49 3.57 18.51
N GLY A 156 -16.03 2.56 19.18
CA GLY A 156 -16.63 2.72 20.51
C GLY A 156 -16.28 1.57 21.46
N PRO A 157 -16.50 1.73 22.77
CA PRO A 157 -16.48 0.59 23.67
C PRO A 157 -17.69 -0.33 23.38
N GLY A 158 -17.47 -1.65 23.33
CA GLY A 158 -18.54 -2.64 23.16
C GLY A 158 -18.79 -3.08 21.71
N SER A 159 -19.96 -3.66 21.45
CA SER A 159 -20.38 -4.24 20.15
C SER A 159 -21.33 -3.36 19.34
N ASP A 160 -21.71 -2.19 19.86
CA ASP A 160 -22.83 -1.39 19.34
C ASP A 160 -22.38 -0.32 18.34
N TRP A 161 -21.09 -0.30 18.00
CA TRP A 161 -20.53 0.51 16.94
C TRP A 161 -20.30 -0.37 15.73
N GLN A 162 -21.06 -0.14 14.67
CA GLN A 162 -21.01 -0.89 13.43
C GLN A 162 -20.85 0.12 12.30
N TRP A 163 -19.99 -0.18 11.35
CA TRP A 163 -19.78 0.67 10.17
C TRP A 163 -20.79 0.38 9.08
N THR A 164 -21.43 -0.79 9.13
CA THR A 164 -22.43 -1.20 8.15
C THR A 164 -23.58 -1.96 8.80
N VAL A 165 -24.75 -1.92 8.14
CA VAL A 165 -25.93 -2.70 8.49
C VAL A 165 -26.34 -3.52 7.28
N LEU A 166 -26.46 -4.84 7.46
CA LEU A 166 -26.89 -5.80 6.44
C LEU A 166 -28.32 -6.26 6.71
N GLU A 167 -29.24 -5.87 5.83
CA GLU A 167 -30.68 -6.15 5.96
C GLU A 167 -31.15 -7.15 4.89
N PRO A 168 -32.01 -8.13 5.24
CA PRO A 168 -32.60 -9.03 4.27
C PRO A 168 -33.56 -8.28 3.34
N THR A 169 -33.62 -8.70 2.07
CA THR A 169 -34.60 -8.21 1.11
C THR A 169 -35.73 -9.22 0.89
N GLU A 170 -36.67 -8.91 -0.02
CA GLU A 170 -37.71 -9.87 -0.45
C GLU A 170 -37.12 -11.14 -1.06
N LYS A 171 -35.91 -11.06 -1.64
CA LYS A 171 -35.20 -12.20 -2.21
C LYS A 171 -34.29 -12.81 -1.15
N PRO A 172 -34.38 -14.14 -0.90
CA PRO A 172 -33.79 -14.78 0.27
C PRO A 172 -32.26 -14.81 0.32
N GLU A 173 -31.59 -14.57 -0.81
CA GLU A 173 -30.12 -14.58 -0.93
C GLU A 173 -29.53 -13.20 -1.22
N ILE A 174 -30.39 -12.19 -1.40
CA ILE A 174 -30.00 -10.81 -1.67
C ILE A 174 -30.22 -9.97 -0.43
N TYR A 175 -29.18 -9.26 -0.04
CA TYR A 175 -29.17 -8.43 1.15
C TYR A 175 -28.79 -7.00 0.79
N LYS A 176 -29.40 -6.04 1.48
CA LYS A 176 -29.07 -4.63 1.36
C LYS A 176 -28.04 -4.28 2.42
N LEU A 177 -26.83 -3.92 2.01
CA LEU A 177 -25.78 -3.41 2.88
C LEU A 177 -25.82 -1.88 2.85
N THR A 178 -25.99 -1.25 4.01
CA THR A 178 -26.00 0.22 4.15
C THR A 178 -24.85 0.63 5.06
N THR A 179 -24.02 1.58 4.64
CA THR A 179 -22.98 2.14 5.51
C THR A 179 -23.60 3.11 6.53
N THR A 180 -23.06 3.12 7.74
CA THR A 180 -23.52 3.98 8.83
C THR A 180 -22.71 5.28 8.88
N GLU A 181 -23.23 6.29 9.59
CA GLU A 181 -22.51 7.54 9.85
C GLU A 181 -21.17 7.31 10.58
N LYS A 182 -21.00 6.18 11.29
CA LYS A 182 -19.76 5.84 12.00
C LYS A 182 -18.59 5.57 11.06
N LEU A 183 -18.88 5.22 9.80
CA LEU A 183 -17.89 5.11 8.71
C LEU A 183 -17.63 6.46 8.03
N GLY A 184 -18.40 7.52 8.34
CA GLY A 184 -18.22 8.85 7.75
C GLY A 184 -18.61 8.96 6.27
N ILE A 185 -19.23 7.92 5.70
CA ILE A 185 -19.74 7.89 4.33
C ILE A 185 -21.07 7.15 4.27
N HIS A 186 -21.92 7.54 3.33
CA HIS A 186 -23.20 6.91 3.08
C HIS A 186 -23.25 6.27 1.68
N LYS A 187 -23.24 4.93 1.64
CA LYS A 187 -23.35 4.10 0.44
C LYS A 187 -24.27 2.91 0.71
N VAL A 188 -24.96 2.48 -0.33
CA VAL A 188 -25.89 1.36 -0.30
C VAL A 188 -25.51 0.36 -1.39
N TYR A 189 -25.39 -0.91 -1.01
CA TYR A 189 -25.04 -2.00 -1.90
C TYR A 189 -26.10 -3.09 -1.83
N MET A 190 -26.39 -3.70 -2.98
CA MET A 190 -27.15 -4.96 -3.06
C MET A 190 -26.16 -6.10 -3.19
N ILE A 191 -26.11 -6.97 -2.19
CA ILE A 191 -25.14 -8.06 -2.07
C ILE A 191 -25.85 -9.38 -2.33
N ASP A 192 -25.33 -10.17 -3.27
CA ASP A 192 -25.70 -11.57 -3.41
C ASP A 192 -24.79 -12.42 -2.51
N ILE A 193 -25.35 -12.98 -1.44
CA ILE A 193 -24.56 -13.81 -0.52
C ILE A 193 -24.29 -15.21 -1.11
N ALA A 194 -25.10 -15.69 -2.05
CA ALA A 194 -24.91 -17.00 -2.68
C ALA A 194 -23.74 -16.96 -3.68
N GLU A 195 -23.66 -15.93 -4.51
CA GLU A 195 -22.55 -15.71 -5.44
C GLU A 195 -21.33 -15.09 -4.76
N GLY A 196 -21.55 -14.30 -3.70
CA GLY A 196 -20.48 -13.58 -3.01
C GLY A 196 -20.04 -12.32 -3.75
N ASP A 197 -20.97 -11.65 -4.43
CA ASP A 197 -20.70 -10.52 -5.30
C ASP A 197 -21.71 -9.38 -5.10
N ILE A 198 -21.38 -8.19 -5.62
CA ILE A 198 -22.23 -7.02 -5.59
C ILE A 198 -23.07 -6.97 -6.87
N LEU A 199 -24.40 -6.94 -6.71
CA LEU A 199 -25.33 -6.87 -7.83
C LEU A 199 -25.54 -5.45 -8.35
N ARG A 200 -25.50 -4.44 -7.46
CA ARG A 200 -25.67 -3.03 -7.81
C ARG A 200 -25.12 -2.09 -6.75
N ASN A 201 -24.39 -1.07 -7.21
CA ASN A 201 -24.00 0.09 -6.40
C ASN A 201 -25.07 1.18 -6.57
N GLU A 202 -25.84 1.49 -5.53
CA GLU A 202 -26.65 2.71 -5.53
C GLU A 202 -25.77 3.87 -5.05
N VAL A 203 -25.49 4.79 -5.97
CA VAL A 203 -24.61 5.93 -5.73
C VAL A 203 -25.25 6.86 -4.69
N SER A 204 -24.42 7.20 -3.70
CA SER A 204 -24.65 8.17 -2.61
C SER A 204 -25.61 9.31 -3.00
N VAL A 205 -26.72 9.42 -2.25
CA VAL A 205 -27.53 10.65 -2.24
C VAL A 205 -26.73 11.67 -1.43
N LYS A 206 -26.35 12.76 -2.10
CA LYS A 206 -25.68 13.93 -1.51
C LYS A 206 -26.49 14.53 -0.35
#